data_AF-A0A2G8HX36-F1
#
_entry.id   AF-A0A2G8HX36-F1
#
_cell.length_a   1.000
_cell.length_b   1.000
_cell.length_c   1.000
_cell.angle_alpha   90.00
_cell.angle_beta   90.00
_cell.angle_gamma   90.00
#
_symmetry.space_group_name_H-M   'P 1'
#
loop_
_entity.id
_entity.type
_entity.pdbx_description
1 polymer ?
#
loop_
_entity_poly.entity_id
_entity_poly.type
_entity_poly.pdbx_seq_one_letter_code
_entity_poly.pdbx_strand_id
1 'polypeptide(L)'
;MKQLILLATLLTFSNSYAENFLTESQADTVLESIDNICGDTWCEGDFNFSFNEITCSSETNSCDLSFEFINEVYDYETDQVIVEERASVTCTLTGVTGYEYMIDTSSRWNHLGHSFYEKVTDCISDKEEIAYDTFTMDY
;
A
#
# COMPACT_ATOMS: atom_id res chain seq x y z
N MET A 1 4.90 36.80 54.82
CA MET A 1 3.92 37.15 53.76
C MET A 1 3.96 36.04 52.73
N LYS A 2 2.81 35.40 52.49
CA LYS A 2 2.61 34.29 51.56
C LYS A 2 2.86 34.77 50.13
N GLN A 3 3.68 34.07 49.36
CA GLN A 3 3.62 34.11 47.90
C GLN A 3 3.51 32.68 47.39
N LEU A 4 2.31 32.34 46.95
CA LEU A 4 2.00 31.10 46.22
C LEU A 4 2.38 31.35 44.76
N ILE A 5 3.49 30.77 44.32
CA ILE A 5 3.82 30.71 42.89
C ILE A 5 2.98 29.57 42.31
N LEU A 6 1.88 29.92 41.63
CA LEU A 6 1.13 29.01 40.79
C LEU A 6 1.96 28.70 39.54
N LEU A 7 2.63 27.55 39.56
CA LEU A 7 3.29 27.00 38.39
C LEU A 7 2.21 26.36 37.51
N ALA A 8 1.74 27.11 36.51
CA ALA A 8 0.85 26.57 35.49
C ALA A 8 1.66 25.62 34.59
N THR A 9 1.58 24.32 34.87
CA THR A 9 2.08 23.25 34.00
C THR A 9 1.28 23.27 32.70
N LEU A 10 1.87 23.87 31.66
CA LEU A 10 1.46 23.71 30.27
C LEU A 10 1.67 22.24 29.89
N LEU A 11 0.60 21.44 29.91
CA LEU A 11 0.59 20.10 29.34
C LEU A 11 0.50 20.27 27.82
N THR A 12 1.65 20.28 27.15
CA THR A 12 1.72 20.08 25.70
C THR A 12 1.35 18.63 25.43
N PHE A 13 0.13 18.39 24.96
CA PHE A 13 -0.25 17.11 24.39
C PHE A 13 0.52 16.97 23.08
N SER A 14 1.65 16.26 23.11
CA SER A 14 2.28 15.75 21.91
C SER A 14 1.30 14.74 21.31
N ASN A 15 0.61 15.10 20.24
CA ASN A 15 0.00 14.07 19.40
C ASN A 15 1.19 13.29 18.80
N SER A 16 1.46 12.10 19.35
CA SER A 16 2.31 11.10 18.68
C SER A 16 1.51 10.63 17.48
N TYR A 17 1.55 11.41 16.39
CA TYR A 17 1.29 10.84 15.09
C TYR A 17 2.47 9.92 14.86
N ALA A 18 2.21 8.62 14.70
CA ALA A 18 3.24 7.69 14.25
C ALA A 18 3.90 8.33 13.02
N GLU A 19 5.20 8.65 13.13
CA GLU A 19 5.86 9.39 12.07
C GLU A 19 5.92 8.50 10.82
N ASN A 20 5.22 8.93 9.77
CA ASN A 20 5.39 8.35 8.46
C ASN A 20 6.81 8.62 7.98
N PHE A 21 7.61 7.57 7.86
CA PHE A 21 9.00 7.68 7.44
C PHE A 21 9.12 7.90 5.92
N LEU A 22 8.05 7.70 5.16
CA LEU A 22 8.01 8.05 3.75
C LEU A 22 7.61 9.52 3.60
N THR A 23 8.36 10.24 2.78
CA THR A 23 7.87 11.46 2.15
C THR A 23 6.84 11.12 1.07
N GLU A 24 5.99 12.08 0.69
CA GLU A 24 5.01 11.92 -0.39
C GLU A 24 5.67 11.42 -1.69
N SER A 25 6.77 12.05 -2.12
CA SER A 25 7.51 11.62 -3.31
C SER A 25 8.09 10.21 -3.21
N GLN A 26 8.46 9.75 -2.01
CA GLN A 26 8.91 8.39 -1.81
C GLN A 26 7.75 7.40 -1.86
N ALA A 27 6.59 7.75 -1.30
CA ALA A 27 5.38 6.95 -1.42
C ALA A 27 4.96 6.79 -2.89
N ASP A 28 4.96 7.88 -3.66
CA ASP A 28 4.69 7.85 -5.10
C ASP A 28 5.65 6.92 -5.84
N THR A 29 6.95 7.02 -5.55
CA THR A 29 7.98 6.18 -6.18
C THR A 29 7.76 4.70 -5.85
N VAL A 30 7.36 4.39 -4.61
CA VAL A 30 7.06 3.01 -4.20
C VAL A 30 5.84 2.49 -4.94
N LEU A 31 4.74 3.25 -4.96
CA LEU A 31 3.52 2.86 -5.66
C LEU A 31 3.76 2.66 -7.16
N GLU A 32 4.48 3.58 -7.81
CA GLU A 32 4.89 3.43 -9.22
C GLU A 32 5.75 2.19 -9.44
N SER A 33 6.66 1.88 -8.52
CA SER A 33 7.51 0.68 -8.64
C SER A 33 6.72 -0.62 -8.46
N ILE A 34 5.69 -0.63 -7.60
CA ILE A 34 4.75 -1.75 -7.44
C ILE A 34 3.92 -1.90 -8.73
N ASP A 35 3.38 -0.80 -9.27
CA ASP A 35 2.55 -0.80 -10.48
C ASP A 35 3.32 -1.33 -11.71
N ASN A 36 4.59 -0.93 -11.85
CA ASN A 36 5.47 -1.44 -12.90
C ASN A 36 5.71 -2.96 -12.83
N ILE A 37 5.69 -3.56 -11.62
CA ILE A 37 5.76 -5.02 -11.48
C ILE A 37 4.46 -5.68 -11.94
N CYS A 38 3.32 -5.02 -11.71
CA CYS A 38 2.05 -5.59 -12.10
C CYS A 38 2.01 -5.88 -13.60
N GLY A 39 2.52 -4.93 -14.42
CA GLY A 39 2.66 -5.12 -15.87
C GLY A 39 3.56 -6.28 -16.31
N ASP A 40 4.40 -6.82 -15.42
CA ASP A 40 5.35 -7.89 -15.72
C ASP A 40 5.00 -9.24 -15.07
N THR A 41 4.19 -9.29 -14.00
CA THR A 41 3.95 -10.56 -13.27
C THR A 41 2.60 -10.65 -12.57
N TRP A 42 2.25 -9.73 -11.65
CA TRP A 42 1.05 -9.90 -10.83
C TRP A 42 -0.25 -9.73 -11.62
N CYS A 43 -0.30 -8.79 -12.57
CA CYS A 43 -1.48 -8.55 -13.42
C CYS A 43 -1.67 -9.63 -14.52
N GLU A 44 -0.87 -10.70 -14.54
CA GLU A 44 -1.15 -11.87 -15.38
C GLU A 44 -2.13 -12.87 -14.70
N GLY A 45 -2.52 -12.60 -13.45
CA GLY A 45 -3.51 -13.39 -12.70
C GLY A 45 -4.97 -13.07 -13.08
N ASP A 46 -5.90 -13.54 -12.24
CA ASP A 46 -7.35 -13.40 -12.48
C ASP A 46 -7.88 -11.96 -12.33
N PHE A 47 -7.08 -11.06 -11.75
CA PHE A 47 -7.47 -9.69 -11.43
C PHE A 47 -6.43 -8.67 -11.90
N ASN A 48 -6.92 -7.51 -12.28
CA ASN A 48 -6.12 -6.29 -12.36
C ASN A 48 -6.02 -5.64 -10.97
N PHE A 49 -5.05 -4.74 -10.80
CA PHE A 49 -4.77 -4.09 -9.53
C PHE A 49 -4.66 -2.58 -9.68
N SER A 50 -5.07 -1.86 -8.63
CA SER A 50 -4.78 -0.43 -8.50
C SER A 50 -4.23 -0.14 -7.11
N PHE A 51 -2.95 0.20 -7.04
CA PHE A 51 -2.25 0.52 -5.79
C PHE A 51 -2.43 2.02 -5.48
N ASN A 52 -3.16 2.31 -4.40
CA ASN A 52 -3.70 3.65 -4.16
C ASN A 52 -2.90 4.44 -3.13
N GLU A 53 -2.47 3.79 -2.06
CA GLU A 53 -1.84 4.48 -0.93
C GLU A 53 -0.90 3.55 -0.18
N ILE A 54 0.24 4.10 0.25
CA ILE A 54 1.12 3.46 1.22
C ILE A 54 1.45 4.43 2.35
N THR A 55 1.14 4.04 3.59
CA THR A 55 1.46 4.81 4.79
C THR A 55 2.32 3.98 5.71
N CYS A 56 3.46 4.52 6.10
CA CYS A 56 4.40 3.81 6.97
C CYS A 56 4.43 4.38 8.38
N SER A 57 4.94 3.59 9.33
CA SER A 57 5.11 3.98 10.72
C SER A 57 6.48 3.52 11.21
N SER A 58 7.31 4.48 11.60
CA SER A 58 8.61 4.22 12.22
C SER A 58 8.48 3.60 13.63
N GLU A 59 7.37 3.85 14.32
CA GLU A 59 7.12 3.30 15.66
C GLU A 59 6.90 1.78 15.63
N THR A 60 6.16 1.31 14.61
CA THR A 60 5.79 -0.11 14.47
C THR A 60 6.64 -0.87 13.46
N ASN A 61 7.49 -0.18 12.70
CA ASN A 61 8.22 -0.73 11.55
C ASN A 61 7.29 -1.49 10.61
N SER A 62 6.20 -0.84 10.22
CA SER A 62 5.19 -1.40 9.33
C SER A 62 4.66 -0.36 8.36
N CYS A 63 4.10 -0.83 7.24
CA CYS A 63 3.39 0.01 6.29
C CYS A 63 2.03 -0.57 5.95
N ASP A 64 1.00 0.25 5.95
CA ASP A 64 -0.30 -0.11 5.42
C ASP A 64 -0.32 0.23 3.93
N LEU A 65 -0.50 -0.80 3.10
CA LEU A 65 -0.67 -0.70 1.65
C LEU A 65 -2.14 -0.91 1.32
N SER A 66 -2.77 0.10 0.74
CA SER A 66 -4.15 0.05 0.27
C SER A 66 -4.20 -0.04 -1.24
N PHE A 67 -4.97 -1.00 -1.75
CA PHE A 67 -5.12 -1.25 -3.18
C PHE A 67 -6.50 -1.82 -3.49
N GLU A 68 -6.84 -1.92 -4.77
CA GLU A 68 -8.07 -2.55 -5.24
C GLU A 68 -7.73 -3.72 -6.16
N PHE A 69 -8.44 -4.83 -5.98
CA PHE A 69 -8.63 -5.81 -7.04
C PHE A 69 -9.67 -5.27 -8.02
N ILE A 70 -9.45 -5.51 -9.30
CA ILE A 70 -10.31 -5.07 -10.39
C ILE A 70 -10.64 -6.30 -11.25
N ASN A 71 -11.92 -6.61 -11.39
CA ASN A 71 -12.45 -7.62 -12.31
C ASN A 71 -13.13 -6.93 -13.48
N GLU A 72 -12.69 -7.23 -14.69
CA GLU A 72 -13.23 -6.64 -15.92
C GLU A 72 -13.72 -7.74 -16.86
N VAL A 73 -14.98 -7.64 -17.28
CA VAL A 73 -15.54 -8.49 -18.34
C VAL A 73 -15.56 -7.70 -19.64
N TYR A 74 -14.94 -8.25 -20.67
CA TYR A 74 -14.83 -7.63 -21.98
C TYR A 74 -15.85 -8.21 -22.96
N ASP A 75 -16.48 -7.35 -23.76
CA ASP A 75 -17.16 -7.76 -24.97
C ASP A 75 -16.13 -8.00 -26.07
N TYR A 76 -15.95 -9.27 -26.45
CA TYR A 76 -14.97 -9.67 -27.47
C TYR A 76 -15.25 -9.12 -28.88
N GLU A 77 -16.47 -8.68 -29.19
CA GLU A 77 -16.77 -8.10 -30.50
C GLU A 77 -16.33 -6.62 -30.58
N THR A 78 -16.38 -5.90 -29.46
CA THR A 78 -16.13 -4.45 -29.41
C THR A 78 -14.85 -4.07 -28.69
N ASP A 79 -14.21 -5.02 -28.00
CA ASP A 79 -13.04 -4.81 -27.14
C ASP A 79 -13.30 -3.76 -26.03
N GLN A 80 -14.54 -3.75 -25.53
CA GLN A 80 -14.99 -2.81 -24.48
C GLN A 80 -15.27 -3.55 -23.18
N VAL A 81 -14.88 -2.94 -22.06
CA VAL A 81 -15.28 -3.38 -20.72
C VAL A 81 -16.79 -3.15 -20.57
N ILE A 82 -17.54 -4.23 -20.34
CA ILE A 82 -19.00 -4.21 -20.13
C ILE A 82 -19.38 -4.37 -18.67
N VAL A 83 -18.48 -4.92 -17.86
CA VAL A 83 -18.60 -5.02 -16.39
C VAL A 83 -17.25 -4.70 -15.79
N GLU A 84 -17.23 -3.83 -14.78
CA GLU A 84 -16.06 -3.55 -13.95
C GLU A 84 -16.50 -3.64 -12.48
N GLU A 85 -15.89 -4.54 -11.73
CA GLU A 85 -16.09 -4.69 -10.29
C GLU A 85 -14.78 -4.40 -9.56
N ARG A 86 -14.86 -3.78 -8.37
CA ARG A 86 -13.70 -3.41 -7.55
C ARG A 86 -13.84 -3.90 -6.12
N ALA A 87 -12.78 -4.45 -5.57
CA ALA A 87 -12.70 -4.87 -4.17
C ALA A 87 -11.50 -4.20 -3.51
N SER A 88 -11.78 -3.23 -2.62
CA SER A 88 -10.74 -2.48 -1.91
C SER A 88 -10.20 -3.28 -0.72
N VAL A 89 -8.88 -3.26 -0.57
CA VAL A 89 -8.17 -4.02 0.46
C VAL A 89 -7.01 -3.22 1.04
N THR A 90 -6.71 -3.47 2.31
CA THR A 90 -5.54 -2.93 2.98
C THR A 90 -4.74 -4.07 3.61
N CYS A 91 -3.42 -4.03 3.45
CA CYS A 91 -2.47 -4.94 4.08
C CYS A 91 -1.51 -4.19 4.99
N THR A 92 -1.30 -4.71 6.19
CA THR A 92 -0.23 -4.24 7.08
C THR A 92 1.04 -5.05 6.84
N LEU A 93 2.00 -4.46 6.14
CA LEU A 93 3.31 -5.02 5.81
C LEU A 93 4.27 -4.78 6.99
N THR A 94 4.46 -5.79 7.83
CA THR A 94 5.34 -5.68 9.02
C THR A 94 6.82 -5.89 8.69
N GLY A 95 7.70 -5.33 9.53
CA GLY A 95 9.16 -5.45 9.38
C GLY A 95 9.75 -4.55 8.30
N VAL A 96 9.00 -3.52 7.85
CA VAL A 96 9.45 -2.55 6.85
C VAL A 96 10.02 -1.34 7.58
N THR A 97 11.33 -1.15 7.46
CA THR A 97 12.09 -0.24 8.34
C THR A 97 12.44 1.11 7.70
N GLY A 98 12.26 1.25 6.39
CA GLY A 98 12.68 2.45 5.66
C GLY A 98 12.43 2.36 4.16
N TYR A 99 12.64 3.47 3.45
CA TYR A 99 12.47 3.55 2.00
C TYR A 99 13.45 2.62 1.25
N GLU A 100 14.69 2.53 1.73
CA GLU A 100 15.73 1.65 1.18
C GLU A 100 15.45 0.15 1.36
N TYR A 101 14.50 -0.22 2.22
CA TYR A 101 13.98 -1.59 2.28
C TYR A 101 13.06 -1.87 1.08
N MET A 102 12.30 -0.86 0.65
CA MET A 102 11.30 -0.98 -0.41
C MET A 102 11.87 -0.82 -1.80
N ILE A 103 12.87 0.05 -1.97
CA ILE A 103 13.45 0.39 -3.26
C ILE A 103 14.95 0.08 -3.27
N ASP A 104 15.37 -0.72 -4.25
CA ASP A 104 16.78 -0.89 -4.57
C ASP A 104 17.33 0.36 -5.26
N THR A 105 17.97 1.21 -4.46
CA THR A 105 18.61 2.45 -4.90
C THR A 105 20.00 2.23 -5.53
N SER A 106 20.48 0.99 -5.62
CA SER A 106 21.78 0.67 -6.21
C SER A 106 21.75 0.58 -7.74
N SER A 107 20.57 0.39 -8.33
CA SER A 107 20.35 0.41 -9.77
C SER A 107 20.13 1.84 -10.29
N ARG A 108 20.39 2.03 -11.59
CA ARG A 108 20.05 3.28 -12.30
C ARG A 108 18.53 3.49 -12.40
N TRP A 109 17.77 2.42 -12.27
CA TRP A 109 16.31 2.40 -12.30
C TRP A 109 15.83 1.99 -10.91
N ASN A 110 14.80 2.67 -10.40
CA ASN A 110 14.19 2.27 -9.14
C ASN A 110 13.55 0.89 -9.35
N HIS A 111 14.06 -0.12 -8.64
CA HIS A 111 13.44 -1.43 -8.60
C HIS A 111 12.91 -1.69 -7.21
N LEU A 112 11.85 -2.47 -7.13
CA LEU A 112 11.37 -2.94 -5.84
C LEU A 112 12.42 -3.84 -5.19
N GLY A 113 12.73 -3.57 -3.94
CA GLY A 113 13.57 -4.44 -3.12
C GLY A 113 12.92 -5.82 -3.01
N HIS A 114 13.70 -6.88 -3.20
CA HIS A 114 13.17 -8.25 -3.27
C HIS A 114 12.36 -8.64 -2.03
N SER A 115 12.84 -8.32 -0.82
CA SER A 115 12.12 -8.62 0.43
C SER A 115 10.84 -7.80 0.61
N PHE A 116 10.71 -6.66 -0.07
CA PHE A 116 9.46 -5.91 -0.09
C PHE A 116 8.51 -6.46 -1.16
N TYR A 117 9.03 -6.89 -2.31
CA TYR A 117 8.28 -7.58 -3.36
C TYR A 117 7.59 -8.84 -2.84
N GLU A 118 8.31 -9.68 -2.10
CA GLU A 118 7.72 -10.89 -1.51
C GLU A 118 6.59 -10.54 -0.53
N LYS A 119 6.75 -9.50 0.29
CA LYS A 119 5.70 -9.06 1.22
C LYS A 119 4.44 -8.57 0.52
N VAL A 120 4.58 -7.82 -0.58
CA VAL A 120 3.44 -7.38 -1.38
C VAL A 120 2.79 -8.57 -2.08
N THR A 121 3.58 -9.50 -2.60
CA THR A 121 3.07 -10.75 -3.22
C THR A 121 2.26 -11.56 -2.22
N ASP A 122 2.81 -11.84 -1.03
CA ASP A 122 2.12 -12.58 0.02
C ASP A 122 0.82 -11.87 0.42
N CYS A 123 0.85 -10.54 0.56
CA CYS A 123 -0.33 -9.74 0.84
C CYS A 123 -1.41 -9.89 -0.24
N ILE A 124 -1.05 -9.82 -1.53
CA ILE A 124 -2.00 -9.97 -2.62
C ILE A 124 -2.63 -11.36 -2.55
N SER A 125 -1.82 -12.41 -2.49
CA SER A 125 -2.32 -13.80 -2.43
C SER A 125 -3.21 -14.06 -1.21
N ASP A 126 -2.86 -13.53 -0.04
CA ASP A 126 -3.67 -13.66 1.18
C ASP A 126 -5.03 -12.95 1.09
N LYS A 127 -5.18 -12.00 0.15
CA LYS A 127 -6.37 -11.16 -0.01
C LYS A 127 -7.20 -11.51 -1.24
N GLU A 128 -6.73 -12.39 -2.12
CA GLU A 128 -7.47 -12.82 -3.31
C GLU A 128 -8.86 -13.39 -2.96
N GLU A 129 -9.00 -14.12 -1.85
CA GLU A 129 -10.31 -14.65 -1.41
C GLU A 129 -11.36 -13.54 -1.21
N ILE A 130 -10.93 -12.33 -0.77
CA ILE A 130 -11.84 -11.18 -0.63
C ILE A 130 -12.37 -10.75 -1.99
N ALA A 131 -11.52 -10.75 -3.02
CA ALA A 131 -11.93 -10.42 -4.38
C ALA A 131 -12.92 -11.46 -4.91
N TYR A 132 -12.62 -12.75 -4.75
CA TYR A 132 -13.51 -13.86 -5.13
C TYR A 132 -14.88 -13.82 -4.43
N ASP A 133 -14.92 -13.46 -3.15
CA ASP A 133 -16.17 -13.31 -2.40
C ASP A 133 -16.96 -12.04 -2.77
N THR A 134 -16.28 -11.02 -3.30
CA THR A 134 -16.88 -9.73 -3.66
C THR A 134 -17.44 -9.75 -5.08
N PHE A 135 -16.77 -10.43 -6.01
CA PHE A 135 -17.10 -10.40 -7.43
C PHE A 135 -18.11 -11.45 -7.85
N THR A 136 -18.96 -11.09 -8.79
CA THR A 136 -19.96 -12.01 -9.33
C THR A 136 -19.32 -12.81 -10.46
N MET A 137 -18.86 -14.04 -10.20
CA MET A 137 -18.14 -14.84 -11.22
C MET A 137 -19.03 -15.58 -12.24
N ASP A 138 -20.29 -15.17 -12.42
CA ASP A 138 -21.31 -15.90 -13.20
C ASP A 138 -21.42 -15.46 -14.67
N TYR A 139 -20.35 -14.96 -15.30
CA TYR A 139 -20.38 -14.39 -16.66
C TYR A 139 -19.89 -15.33 -17.76
#